data_AF-A0A427BUH6-F1
#
_entry.id   AF-A0A427BUH6-F1
#
_cell.length_a   1.000
_cell.length_b   1.000
_cell.length_c   1.000
_cell.angle_alpha   90.00
_cell.angle_beta   90.00
_cell.angle_gamma   90.00
#
_symmetry.space_group_name_H-M   'P 1'
#
loop_
_entity.id
_entity.type
_entity.pdbx_description
1 polymer ?
#
loop_
_entity_poly.entity_id
_entity_poly.type
_entity_poly.pdbx_seq_one_letter_code
_entity_poly.pdbx_strand_id
1 'polypeptide(L)'
;MAEFLNVALTFPTLPYSIVLAFAVVYWLLAACGVVDDGFATDGIDLGGGEEGLHGISGMFSRLGLGGAPVMLVIALLAFFGWTGTYLTHLFLLQPLPVPLRWAAGGAVALLALVPAVPLTAIILRPVSR
;
A
#
# COMPACT_ATOMS: atom_id res chain seq x y z
N MET A 1 0.99 14.02 19.25
CA MET A 1 -0.15 13.82 18.32
C MET A 1 0.00 14.67 17.06
N ALA A 2 0.19 15.99 17.16
CA ALA A 2 0.31 16.87 16.00
C ALA A 2 1.42 16.45 15.02
N GLU A 3 2.60 16.07 15.54
CA GLU A 3 3.73 15.67 14.70
C GLU A 3 3.48 14.38 13.91
N PHE A 4 2.77 13.43 14.52
CA PHE A 4 2.36 12.20 13.85
C PHE A 4 1.47 12.51 12.65
N LEU A 5 0.44 13.33 12.85
CA LEU A 5 -0.49 13.72 11.78
C LEU A 5 0.20 14.54 10.70
N ASN A 6 1.12 15.43 11.10
CA ASN A 6 1.88 16.25 10.15
C ASN A 6 2.70 15.36 9.20
N VAL A 7 3.50 14.43 9.75
CA VAL A 7 4.29 13.51 8.93
C VAL A 7 3.37 12.59 8.13
N ALA A 8 2.35 11.99 8.73
CA ALA A 8 1.46 11.06 8.04
C ALA A 8 0.67 11.70 6.88
N LEU A 9 0.27 12.97 7.02
CA LEU A 9 -0.59 13.67 6.05
C LEU A 9 0.18 14.64 5.15
N THR A 10 1.51 14.64 5.17
CA THR A 10 2.34 15.46 4.28
C THR A 10 3.14 14.58 3.32
N PHE A 11 3.48 15.12 2.15
CA PHE A 11 4.42 14.49 1.25
C PHE A 11 5.76 14.23 1.97
N PRO A 12 6.41 13.06 1.80
CA PRO A 12 6.13 11.96 0.86
C PRO A 12 5.17 10.84 1.33
N THR A 13 4.70 10.88 2.57
CA THR A 13 3.89 9.83 3.21
C THR A 13 2.42 9.87 2.81
N LEU A 14 1.94 11.05 2.37
CA LEU A 14 0.55 11.31 2.01
C LEU A 14 -0.07 10.29 1.04
N PRO A 15 0.57 9.89 -0.09
CA PRO A 15 -0.05 8.94 -1.04
C PRO A 15 -0.36 7.59 -0.38
N TYR A 16 0.55 7.10 0.46
CA TYR A 16 0.35 5.86 1.20
C TYR A 16 -0.77 5.97 2.23
N SER A 17 -0.85 7.10 2.93
CA SER A 17 -1.93 7.38 3.88
C SER A 17 -3.31 7.37 3.20
N ILE A 18 -3.40 7.91 1.99
CA ILE A 18 -4.64 7.87 1.19
C ILE A 18 -5.02 6.41 0.88
N VAL A 19 -4.10 5.62 0.33
CA VAL A 19 -4.36 4.22 -0.01
C VAL A 19 -4.76 3.41 1.23
N LEU A 20 -4.08 3.61 2.36
CA LEU A 20 -4.44 2.98 3.63
C LEU A 20 -5.81 3.41 4.14
N ALA A 21 -6.16 4.69 4.03
CA ALA A 21 -7.48 5.17 4.43
C ALA A 21 -8.59 4.49 3.62
N PHE A 22 -8.41 4.38 2.30
CA PHE A 22 -9.34 3.63 1.44
C PHE A 22 -9.41 2.15 1.80
N ALA A 23 -8.26 1.51 2.03
CA ALA A 23 -8.21 0.11 2.45
C ALA A 23 -8.94 -0.11 3.78
N VAL A 24 -8.77 0.78 4.76
CA VAL A 24 -9.47 0.70 6.04
C VAL A 24 -10.97 0.86 5.86
N VAL A 25 -11.43 1.83 5.07
CA VAL A 25 -12.87 2.00 4.77
C VAL A 25 -13.43 0.74 4.11
N TYR A 26 -12.72 0.20 3.13
CA TYR A 26 -13.09 -1.06 2.48
C TYR A 26 -13.25 -2.20 3.50
N TRP A 27 -12.26 -2.40 4.36
CA TRP A 27 -12.28 -3.50 5.34
C TRP A 27 -13.35 -3.30 6.41
N LEU A 28 -13.70 -2.06 6.76
CA LEU A 28 -14.84 -1.77 7.61
C LEU A 28 -16.16 -2.16 6.95
N LEU A 29 -16.33 -1.84 5.66
CA LEU A 29 -17.52 -2.24 4.90
C LEU A 29 -17.62 -3.76 4.72
N ALA A 30 -16.49 -4.42 4.46
CA ALA A 30 -16.40 -5.87 4.40
C ALA A 30 -16.74 -6.53 5.73
N ALA A 31 -16.24 -5.99 6.84
CA ALA A 31 -16.57 -6.48 8.18
C ALA A 31 -18.07 -6.30 8.53
N CYS A 32 -18.73 -5.29 7.96
CA CYS A 32 -20.18 -5.10 8.08
C CYS A 32 -21.00 -6.01 7.13
N GLY A 33 -20.36 -6.81 6.27
CA GLY A 33 -21.02 -7.65 5.27
C GLY A 33 -21.65 -6.87 4.12
N VAL A 34 -21.26 -5.60 3.93
CA VAL A 34 -21.74 -4.76 2.80
C VAL A 34 -21.05 -5.14 1.51
N VAL A 35 -19.80 -5.61 1.62
CA VAL A 35 -18.98 -6.08 0.51
C VAL A 35 -19.02 -7.60 0.50
N ASP A 36 -19.51 -8.20 -0.58
CA ASP A 36 -19.61 -9.65 -0.76
C ASP A 36 -18.25 -10.26 -1.17
N ASP A 37 -18.09 -11.57 -0.98
CA ASP A 37 -16.81 -12.28 -1.16
C ASP A 37 -16.21 -12.10 -2.56
N GLY A 38 -17.04 -12.02 -3.60
CA GLY A 38 -16.60 -11.80 -4.98
C GLY A 38 -15.88 -10.46 -5.20
N PHE A 39 -16.25 -9.43 -4.43
CA PHE A 39 -15.62 -8.11 -4.50
C PHE A 39 -14.31 -8.04 -3.70
N ALA A 40 -14.08 -9.00 -2.80
CA ALA A 40 -12.81 -9.17 -2.09
C ALA A 40 -11.77 -9.95 -2.90
N THR A 41 -12.22 -10.97 -3.64
CA THR A 41 -11.34 -11.80 -4.46
C THR A 41 -10.88 -11.09 -5.74
N ASP A 42 -11.78 -10.40 -6.46
CA ASP A 42 -11.44 -9.75 -7.74
C ASP A 42 -10.91 -8.32 -7.58
N GLY A 43 -11.10 -7.69 -6.42
CA GLY A 43 -10.71 -6.30 -6.21
C GLY A 43 -11.53 -5.31 -7.04
N ILE A 44 -11.25 -4.02 -6.85
CA ILE A 44 -11.84 -2.94 -7.64
C ILE A 44 -11.11 -2.91 -8.99
N ASP A 45 -11.83 -2.94 -10.11
CA ASP A 45 -11.29 -2.70 -11.44
C ASP A 45 -10.70 -1.27 -11.50
N LEU A 46 -9.39 -1.16 -11.23
CA LEU A 46 -8.67 0.11 -11.19
C LEU A 46 -8.37 0.59 -12.62
N GLY A 47 -9.42 0.91 -13.37
CA GLY A 47 -9.40 1.80 -14.55
C GLY A 47 -8.55 1.36 -15.75
N GLY A 48 -8.07 0.12 -15.79
CA GLY A 48 -7.41 -0.48 -16.93
C GLY A 48 -8.18 -1.72 -17.33
N GLY A 49 -9.07 -1.58 -18.33
CA GLY A 49 -10.00 -2.63 -18.75
C GLY A 49 -9.36 -4.01 -18.87
N GLU A 50 -10.18 -5.05 -18.76
CA GLU A 50 -9.92 -6.51 -18.73
C GLU A 50 -8.47 -7.01 -18.90
N GLU A 51 -7.74 -6.56 -19.93
CA GLU A 51 -6.31 -6.84 -20.17
C GLU A 51 -5.35 -6.35 -19.06
N GLY A 52 -5.60 -5.18 -18.47
CA GLY A 52 -4.74 -4.59 -17.44
C GLY A 52 -4.82 -5.36 -16.12
N LEU A 53 -6.05 -5.63 -15.67
CA LEU A 53 -6.35 -6.38 -14.44
C LEU A 53 -5.78 -7.81 -14.48
N HIS A 54 -5.88 -8.48 -15.64
CA HIS A 54 -5.29 -9.80 -15.86
C HIS A 54 -3.76 -9.78 -15.74
N GLY A 55 -3.11 -8.69 -16.16
CA GLY A 55 -1.66 -8.52 -16.06
C GLY A 55 -1.16 -8.37 -14.62
N ILE A 56 -1.84 -7.56 -13.80
CA ILE A 56 -1.50 -7.38 -12.38
C ILE A 56 -1.78 -8.65 -11.58
N SER A 57 -2.93 -9.28 -11.79
CA SER A 57 -3.27 -10.57 -11.17
C SER A 57 -2.27 -11.68 -11.56
N GLY A 58 -1.87 -11.74 -12.84
CA GLY A 58 -0.81 -12.62 -13.33
C GLY A 58 0.58 -12.34 -12.75
N MET A 59 0.88 -11.09 -12.40
CA MET A 59 2.13 -10.73 -11.72
C MET A 59 2.09 -11.11 -10.23
N PHE A 60 0.96 -10.91 -9.55
CA PHE A 60 0.76 -11.32 -8.16
C PHE A 60 0.79 -12.84 -8.00
N SER A 61 0.21 -13.59 -8.93
CA SER A 61 0.28 -15.06 -8.91
C SER A 61 1.72 -15.57 -9.04
N ARG A 62 2.55 -14.94 -9.88
CA ARG A 62 3.99 -15.24 -10.00
C ARG A 62 4.78 -14.90 -8.72
N LEU A 63 4.35 -13.90 -7.96
CA LEU A 63 4.95 -13.52 -6.69
C LEU A 63 4.48 -14.40 -5.51
N GLY A 64 3.66 -15.42 -5.75
CA GLY A 64 3.13 -16.32 -4.71
C GLY A 64 1.93 -15.74 -3.93
N LEU A 65 1.33 -14.67 -4.44
CA LEU A 65 0.24 -13.92 -3.84
C LEU A 65 -1.14 -14.27 -4.45
N GLY A 66 -1.18 -15.21 -5.40
CA GLY A 66 -2.39 -15.51 -6.17
C GLY A 66 -3.55 -16.15 -5.40
N GLY A 67 -3.36 -16.49 -4.12
CA GLY A 67 -4.42 -17.05 -3.27
C GLY A 67 -5.06 -16.05 -2.30
N ALA A 68 -4.52 -14.83 -2.18
CA ALA A 68 -5.02 -13.83 -1.24
C ALA A 68 -5.87 -12.76 -1.92
N PRO A 69 -6.87 -12.17 -1.23
CA PRO A 69 -7.63 -11.03 -1.74
C PRO A 69 -6.72 -9.90 -2.22
N VAL A 70 -6.91 -9.40 -3.45
CA VAL A 70 -6.06 -8.34 -4.03
C VAL A 70 -6.06 -7.09 -3.15
N MET A 71 -7.21 -6.74 -2.58
CA MET A 71 -7.31 -5.62 -1.66
C MET A 71 -6.46 -5.79 -0.39
N LEU A 72 -6.29 -7.04 0.08
CA LEU A 72 -5.41 -7.33 1.22
C LEU A 72 -3.93 -7.16 0.84
N VAL A 73 -3.55 -7.56 -0.37
CA VAL A 73 -2.20 -7.32 -0.91
C VAL A 73 -1.91 -5.81 -0.96
N ILE A 74 -2.84 -5.02 -1.50
CA ILE A 74 -2.73 -3.55 -1.58
C ILE A 74 -2.60 -2.94 -0.18
N ALA A 75 -3.43 -3.37 0.77
CA ALA A 75 -3.38 -2.89 2.14
C ALA A 75 -2.02 -3.16 2.82
N LEU A 76 -1.47 -4.38 2.65
CA LEU A 76 -0.17 -4.74 3.22
C LEU A 76 0.98 -3.99 2.54
N LEU A 77 0.98 -3.90 1.20
CA LEU A 77 1.97 -3.12 0.46
C LEU A 77 1.95 -1.65 0.90
N ALA A 78 0.75 -1.06 1.00
CA ALA A 78 0.58 0.30 1.46
C ALA A 78 1.02 0.45 2.91
N PHE A 79 0.75 -0.52 3.79
CA PHE A 79 1.17 -0.50 5.19
C PHE A 79 2.70 -0.49 5.33
N PHE A 80 3.40 -1.44 4.70
CA PHE A 80 4.87 -1.50 4.78
C PHE A 80 5.53 -0.32 4.08
N GLY A 81 5.02 0.09 2.92
CA GLY A 81 5.48 1.28 2.20
C GLY A 81 5.28 2.56 3.02
N TRP A 82 4.13 2.68 3.69
CA TRP A 82 3.83 3.76 4.61
C TRP A 82 4.78 3.78 5.79
N THR A 83 5.01 2.65 6.47
CA THR A 83 5.92 2.57 7.62
C THR A 83 7.34 2.96 7.24
N GLY A 84 7.86 2.43 6.13
CA GLY A 84 9.20 2.79 5.64
C GLY A 84 9.32 4.28 5.28
N THR A 85 8.33 4.81 4.57
CA THR A 85 8.30 6.24 4.20
C THR A 85 8.13 7.13 5.43
N TYR A 86 7.29 6.75 6.40
CA TYR A 86 7.04 7.50 7.62
C TYR A 86 8.29 7.60 8.50
N LEU A 87 8.96 6.47 8.76
CA LEU A 87 10.19 6.47 9.55
C LEU A 87 11.29 7.27 8.85
N THR A 88 11.44 7.12 7.54
CA THR A 88 12.43 7.89 6.77
C THR A 88 12.08 9.39 6.77
N HIS A 89 10.81 9.73 6.65
CA HIS A 89 10.36 11.12 6.70
C HIS A 89 10.68 11.74 8.07
N LEU A 90 10.34 11.03 9.15
CA LEU A 90 10.55 11.47 10.52
C LEU A 90 12.03 11.64 10.88
N PHE A 91 12.88 10.66 10.55
CA PHE A 91 14.27 10.66 11.00
C PHE A 91 15.26 11.33 10.04
N LEU A 92 15.03 11.26 8.71
CA LEU A 92 16.01 11.70 7.72
C LEU A 92 15.59 12.97 6.97
N LEU A 93 14.31 13.16 6.67
CA LEU A 93 13.86 14.25 5.78
C LEU A 93 13.51 15.54 6.50
N GLN A 94 13.09 15.49 7.77
CA GLN A 94 12.78 16.69 8.55
C GLN A 94 13.90 17.76 8.56
N PRO A 95 15.19 17.42 8.72
CA PRO A 95 16.25 18.43 8.73
C PRO A 95 16.66 18.96 7.34
N LEU A 96 16.14 18.38 6.25
CA LEU A 96 16.55 18.77 4.90
C LEU A 96 15.86 20.06 4.43
N PRO A 97 16.55 20.89 3.62
CA PRO A 97 15.94 22.05 2.98
C PRO A 97 14.83 21.61 2.01
N VAL A 98 13.80 22.45 1.88
CA VAL A 98 12.55 22.15 1.16
C VAL A 98 12.76 21.50 -0.22
N PRO A 99 13.58 22.03 -1.16
CA PRO A 99 13.69 21.42 -2.49
C PRO A 99 14.30 20.01 -2.46
N LEU A 100 15.29 19.79 -1.60
CA LEU A 100 15.93 18.48 -1.45
C LEU A 100 14.99 17.48 -0.76
N ARG A 101 14.16 17.94 0.18
CA ARG A 101 13.14 17.13 0.84
C ARG A 101 12.10 16.60 -0.15
N TRP A 102 11.72 17.39 -1.14
CA TRP A 102 10.79 16.96 -2.19
C TRP A 102 11.41 15.88 -3.10
N ALA A 103 12.63 16.09 -3.58
CA ALA A 103 13.32 15.12 -4.43
C ALA A 103 13.62 13.80 -3.67
N ALA A 104 14.20 13.91 -2.48
CA ALA A 104 14.49 12.76 -1.62
C ALA A 104 13.19 12.06 -1.18
N GLY A 105 12.13 12.80 -0.88
CA GLY A 105 10.83 12.24 -0.53
C GLY A 105 10.21 11.43 -1.66
N GLY A 106 10.29 11.91 -2.91
CA GLY A 106 9.84 11.15 -4.07
C GLY A 106 10.63 9.84 -4.24
N ALA A 107 11.96 9.90 -4.13
CA ALA A 107 12.81 8.72 -4.20
C ALA A 107 12.50 7.72 -3.08
N VAL A 108 12.33 8.19 -1.84
CA VAL A 108 11.97 7.36 -0.70
C VAL A 108 10.60 6.72 -0.89
N ALA A 109 9.60 7.46 -1.38
CA ALA A 109 8.28 6.92 -1.64
C ALA A 109 8.35 5.75 -2.63
N LEU A 110 9.17 5.83 -3.68
CA LEU A 110 9.34 4.73 -4.63
C LEU A 110 10.15 3.57 -4.03
N LEU A 111 11.25 3.87 -3.35
CA LEU A 111 12.14 2.85 -2.77
C LEU A 111 11.49 2.10 -1.61
N ALA A 112 10.52 2.69 -0.91
CA ALA A 112 9.79 2.05 0.18
C ALA A 112 8.97 0.85 -0.28
N LEU A 113 8.61 0.75 -1.57
CA LEU A 113 7.94 -0.44 -2.12
C LEU A 113 8.86 -1.65 -2.21
N VAL A 114 10.18 -1.44 -2.37
CA VAL A 114 11.15 -2.53 -2.53
C VAL A 114 11.16 -3.49 -1.34
N PRO A 115 11.23 -3.03 -0.07
CA PRO A 115 11.08 -3.92 1.08
C PRO A 115 9.62 -4.30 1.35
N ALA A 116 8.63 -3.49 0.93
CA ALA A 116 7.22 -3.79 1.15
C ALA A 116 6.76 -5.07 0.43
N VAL A 117 7.19 -5.27 -0.82
CA VAL A 117 6.82 -6.44 -1.63
C VAL A 117 7.20 -7.78 -0.98
N PRO A 118 8.47 -8.05 -0.60
CA PRO A 118 8.84 -9.32 0.01
C PRO A 118 8.19 -9.51 1.38
N LEU A 119 8.01 -8.44 2.17
CA LEU A 119 7.33 -8.53 3.47
C LEU A 119 5.86 -8.95 3.31
N THR A 120 5.15 -8.35 2.37
CA THR A 120 3.78 -8.72 2.02
C THR A 120 3.71 -10.17 1.53
N ALA A 121 4.64 -10.60 0.67
CA ALA A 121 4.69 -11.98 0.18
C ALA A 121 4.90 -13.01 1.29
N ILE A 122 5.79 -12.74 2.25
CA ILE A 122 6.03 -13.64 3.39
C ILE A 122 4.78 -13.78 4.27
N ILE A 123 4.09 -12.68 4.54
CA ILE A 123 2.89 -12.67 5.41
C ILE A 123 1.70 -13.35 4.74
N LEU A 124 1.58 -13.25 3.41
CA LEU A 124 0.48 -13.84 2.66
C LEU A 124 0.67 -15.32 2.31
N ARG A 125 1.91 -15.80 2.34
CA ARG A 125 2.25 -17.20 2.06
C ARG A 125 1.46 -18.26 2.86
N PRO A 126 1.12 -18.08 4.16
CA PRO A 126 0.28 -19.04 4.87
C PRO A 126 -1.21 -18.96 4.49
N VAL A 127 -1.69 -17.82 3.98
CA VAL A 127 -3.10 -17.61 3.60
C VAL A 127 -3.38 -18.16 2.20
N SER A 128 -2.36 -18.19 1.33
CA SER A 128 -2.47 -18.71 -0.03
C SER A 128 -2.26 -20.23 -0.16
N ARG A 129 -2.15 -20.96 0.97
CA ARG A 129 -2.06 -22.43 1.02
C ARG A 129 -3.39 -23.03 1.44
#